data_AF-A0A839VRQ7-F1
#
_entry.id   AF-A0A839VRQ7-F1
#
_cell.length_a   1.000
_cell.length_b   1.000
_cell.length_c   1.000
_cell.angle_alpha   90.00
_cell.angle_beta   90.00
_cell.angle_gamma   90.00
#
_symmetry.space_group_name_H-M   'P 1'
#
loop_
_entity.id
_entity.type
_entity.pdbx_description
1 polymer ?
#
loop_
_entity_poly.entity_id
_entity_poly.type
_entity_poly.pdbx_seq_one_letter_code
_entity_poly.pdbx_strand_id
1 'polypeptide(L)'
;MACPKVSIVRDLAEVTQFRNGGGRDLTDVTSRAALADYSGNCDYTSDGVTVNVNVFLIAERGPAMQGNTANYRYFVAVAKPGEEAPTTKTEFDTSVTFDAGKLRSGSREELAPKIPLPKDANGKDWKIFLGFQLTPEQLAFNRAQMKQ
;
A
#
# COMPACT_ATOMS: atom_id res chain seq x y z
N MET A 1 3.99 -25.78 4.90
CA MET A 1 5.15 -24.87 4.74
C MET A 1 4.70 -23.48 5.16
N ALA A 2 5.60 -22.62 5.65
CA ALA A 2 5.23 -21.29 6.15
C ALA A 2 5.28 -20.24 5.03
N CYS A 3 4.28 -19.36 4.99
CA CYS A 3 4.19 -18.30 3.98
C CYS A 3 5.31 -17.25 4.13
N PRO A 4 5.63 -16.53 3.04
CA PRO A 4 6.52 -15.37 3.09
C PRO A 4 6.06 -14.31 4.09
N LYS A 5 7.04 -13.59 4.65
CA LYS A 5 6.76 -12.52 5.60
C LYS A 5 6.30 -11.28 4.84
N VAL A 6 5.03 -10.93 5.01
CA VAL A 6 4.45 -9.69 4.49
C VAL A 6 4.63 -8.57 5.52
N SER A 7 4.95 -7.36 5.05
CA SER A 7 5.03 -6.18 5.90
C SER A 7 4.64 -4.92 5.16
N ILE A 8 3.97 -4.00 5.87
CA ILE A 8 3.70 -2.65 5.38
C ILE A 8 4.92 -1.78 5.75
N VAL A 9 5.50 -1.11 4.77
CA VAL A 9 6.68 -0.25 4.98
C VAL A 9 6.22 1.03 5.67
N ARG A 10 6.71 1.27 6.90
CA ARG A 10 6.27 2.36 7.78
C ARG A 10 6.19 3.72 7.08
N ASP A 11 7.28 4.16 6.44
CA ASP A 11 7.37 5.46 5.74
C ASP A 11 6.39 5.60 4.56
N LEU A 12 5.88 4.47 4.07
CA LEU A 12 5.02 4.33 2.89
C LEU A 12 3.62 3.82 3.26
N ALA A 13 3.32 3.68 4.55
CA ALA A 13 2.05 3.15 5.02
C ALA A 13 0.88 4.12 4.80
N GLU A 14 1.19 5.42 4.65
CA GLU A 14 0.21 6.48 4.47
C GLU A 14 0.53 7.35 3.26
N VAL A 15 -0.49 7.98 2.70
CA VAL A 15 -0.36 9.02 1.67
C VAL A 15 -1.25 10.20 2.03
N THR A 16 -0.70 11.40 1.94
CA THR A 16 -1.48 12.65 2.01
C THR A 16 -1.45 13.33 0.65
N GLN A 17 -2.62 13.64 0.11
CA GLN A 17 -2.78 14.41 -1.11
C GLN A 17 -3.17 15.84 -0.79
N PHE A 18 -2.56 16.78 -1.50
CA PHE A 18 -2.81 18.21 -1.38
C PHE A 18 -3.39 18.73 -2.69
N ARG A 19 -4.06 19.89 -2.65
CA ARG A 19 -4.50 20.56 -3.89
C ARG A 19 -3.29 20.93 -4.75
N ASN A 20 -3.42 20.81 -6.07
CA ASN A 20 -2.39 21.25 -6.99
C ASN A 20 -2.14 22.76 -6.84
N GLY A 21 -0.87 23.15 -6.69
CA GLY A 21 -0.47 24.55 -6.48
C GLY A 21 -0.82 25.14 -5.11
N GLY A 22 -1.37 24.33 -4.18
CA GLY A 22 -1.55 24.71 -2.78
C GLY A 22 -0.27 24.62 -1.96
N GLY A 23 -0.32 25.12 -0.72
CA GLY A 23 0.71 24.87 0.27
C GLY A 23 0.63 23.45 0.82
N ARG A 24 1.48 23.16 1.81
CA ARG A 24 1.43 21.91 2.60
C ARG A 24 0.71 22.11 3.93
N ASP A 25 -0.27 23.02 3.94
CA ASP A 25 -1.12 23.27 5.11
C ASP A 25 -2.19 22.17 5.23
N LEU A 26 -2.63 21.88 6.46
CA LEU A 26 -3.68 20.89 6.69
C LEU A 26 -5.02 21.25 6.02
N THR A 27 -5.27 22.54 5.79
CA THR A 27 -6.43 23.05 5.07
C THR A 27 -6.39 22.76 3.57
N ASP A 28 -5.20 22.52 3.00
CA ASP A 28 -5.00 22.20 1.58
C ASP A 28 -5.08 20.69 1.29
N VAL A 29 -5.29 19.86 2.31
CA VAL A 29 -5.41 18.40 2.17
C VAL A 29 -6.70 18.06 1.43
N THR A 30 -6.56 17.35 0.32
CA THR A 30 -7.70 16.81 -0.46
C THR A 30 -8.10 15.44 0.06
N SER A 31 -7.14 14.58 0.38
CA SER A 31 -7.45 13.29 1.01
C SER A 31 -6.23 12.72 1.73
N ARG A 32 -6.48 11.79 2.63
CA ARG A 32 -5.46 10.92 3.23
C ARG A 32 -5.86 9.48 3.05
N ALA A 33 -4.89 8.59 2.91
CA ALA A 33 -5.16 7.17 2.97
C ALA A 33 -4.05 6.43 3.73
N ALA A 34 -4.44 5.33 4.36
CA ALA A 34 -3.56 4.43 5.08
C ALA A 34 -3.79 2.99 4.58
N LEU A 35 -2.71 2.24 4.41
CA LEU A 35 -2.75 0.79 4.36
C LEU A 35 -2.98 0.30 5.79
N ALA A 36 -4.24 0.06 6.12
CA ALA A 36 -4.68 -0.17 7.49
C ALA A 36 -4.37 -1.59 7.97
N ASP A 37 -4.52 -2.57 7.08
CA ASP A 37 -4.24 -3.98 7.38
C ASP A 37 -3.99 -4.77 6.10
N TYR A 38 -3.54 -6.01 6.24
CA TYR A 38 -3.49 -6.98 5.16
C TYR A 38 -3.92 -8.36 5.69
N SER A 39 -4.52 -9.16 4.81
CA SER A 39 -4.75 -10.58 5.08
C SER A 39 -4.26 -11.40 3.91
N GLY A 40 -3.86 -12.64 4.13
CA GLY A 40 -3.37 -13.46 3.04
C GLY A 40 -3.13 -14.90 3.42
N ASN A 41 -2.93 -15.70 2.38
CA ASN A 41 -2.50 -17.09 2.48
C ASN A 41 -1.48 -17.38 1.37
N CYS A 42 -0.94 -18.59 1.39
CA CYS A 42 -0.07 -19.04 0.32
C CYS A 42 -0.39 -20.48 -0.05
N ASP A 43 -0.40 -20.73 -1.36
CA ASP A 43 -0.69 -22.01 -1.95
C ASP A 43 0.60 -22.59 -2.53
N TYR A 44 0.96 -23.80 -2.10
CA TYR A 44 2.11 -24.53 -2.60
C TYR A 44 1.67 -25.52 -3.66
N THR A 45 2.25 -25.44 -4.85
CA THR A 45 2.03 -26.38 -5.96
C THR A 45 3.36 -27.01 -6.38
N SER A 46 3.31 -27.94 -7.35
CA SER A 46 4.53 -28.50 -7.96
C SER A 46 5.42 -27.45 -8.62
N ASP A 47 4.83 -26.30 -8.99
CA ASP A 47 5.46 -25.30 -9.84
C ASP A 47 6.02 -24.11 -9.04
N GLY A 48 5.69 -24.01 -7.74
CA GLY A 48 6.05 -22.84 -6.94
C GLY A 48 5.17 -22.60 -5.73
N VAL A 49 5.32 -21.40 -5.18
CA VAL A 49 4.45 -20.85 -4.13
C VAL A 49 3.69 -19.68 -4.74
N THR A 50 2.37 -19.67 -4.61
CA THR A 50 1.57 -18.48 -4.90
C THR A 50 1.18 -17.83 -3.59
N VAL A 51 1.48 -16.54 -3.43
CA VAL A 51 0.99 -15.76 -2.29
C VAL A 51 -0.24 -14.98 -2.71
N ASN A 52 -1.34 -15.13 -1.99
CA ASN A 52 -2.55 -14.32 -2.15
C ASN A 52 -2.62 -13.31 -1.00
N VAL A 53 -2.55 -12.02 -1.32
CA VAL A 53 -2.62 -10.93 -0.34
C VAL A 53 -3.80 -10.02 -0.66
N ASN A 54 -4.68 -9.82 0.31
CA ASN A 54 -5.69 -8.77 0.32
C ASN A 54 -5.14 -7.57 1.09
N VAL A 55 -5.31 -6.38 0.52
CA VAL A 55 -4.87 -5.13 1.13
C VAL A 55 -6.09 -4.33 1.54
N PHE A 56 -6.11 -3.88 2.80
CA PHE A 56 -7.18 -3.03 3.34
C PHE A 56 -6.70 -1.60 3.40
N LEU A 57 -7.38 -0.73 2.66
CA LEU A 57 -7.09 0.69 2.60
C LEU A 57 -8.23 1.47 3.25
N ILE A 58 -7.88 2.43 4.09
CA ILE A 58 -8.82 3.38 4.67
C ILE A 58 -8.43 4.76 4.19
N ALA A 59 -9.39 5.50 3.64
CA ALA A 59 -9.21 6.88 3.23
C ALA A 59 -10.06 7.83 4.08
N GLU A 60 -9.51 9.02 4.30
CA GLU A 60 -10.16 10.15 4.93
C GLU A 60 -10.28 11.30 3.94
N ARG A 61 -11.47 11.90 3.92
CA ARG A 61 -11.77 13.09 3.14
C ARG A 61 -11.09 14.30 3.77
N GLY A 62 -10.33 15.04 2.98
CA GLY A 62 -9.73 16.30 3.40
C GLY A 62 -10.67 17.50 3.19
N PRO A 63 -10.43 18.63 3.88
CA PRO A 63 -11.22 19.85 3.74
C PRO A 63 -11.20 20.45 2.33
N ALA A 64 -10.12 20.23 1.57
CA ALA A 64 -9.98 20.72 0.20
C ALA A 64 -10.49 19.72 -0.87
N MET A 65 -11.09 18.58 -0.47
CA MET A 65 -11.55 17.58 -1.44
C MET A 65 -12.70 18.10 -2.29
N GLN A 66 -12.53 18.05 -3.60
CA GLN A 66 -13.60 18.22 -4.57
C GLN A 66 -14.08 16.85 -5.08
N GLY A 67 -15.36 16.73 -5.42
CA GLY A 67 -15.96 15.44 -5.81
C GLY A 67 -16.04 14.45 -4.65
N ASN A 68 -16.23 13.16 -4.94
CA ASN A 68 -16.43 12.13 -3.92
C ASN A 68 -15.52 10.91 -4.08
N THR A 69 -14.53 10.93 -4.97
CA THR A 69 -13.60 9.82 -5.18
C THR A 69 -12.16 10.32 -5.08
N ALA A 70 -11.33 9.60 -4.34
CA ALA A 70 -9.88 9.81 -4.28
C ALA A 70 -9.16 8.59 -4.88
N ASN A 71 -8.10 8.85 -5.65
CA ASN A 71 -7.32 7.81 -6.32
C ASN A 71 -5.93 7.71 -5.69
N TYR A 72 -5.44 6.49 -5.52
CA TYR A 72 -4.13 6.21 -4.95
C TYR A 72 -3.41 5.17 -5.78
N ARG A 73 -2.08 5.11 -5.62
CA ARG A 73 -1.27 4.03 -6.15
C ARG A 73 -0.52 3.37 -5.02
N TYR A 74 -0.59 2.05 -4.94
CA TYR A 74 0.21 1.25 -4.02
C TYR A 74 1.09 0.28 -4.80
N PHE A 75 2.02 -0.36 -4.13
CA PHE A 75 2.89 -1.35 -4.74
C PHE A 75 3.02 -2.58 -3.85
N VAL A 76 3.41 -3.67 -4.50
CA VAL A 76 3.88 -4.88 -3.87
C VAL A 76 5.28 -5.17 -4.37
N ALA A 77 6.22 -5.34 -3.44
CA ALA A 77 7.61 -5.59 -3.75
C ALA A 77 8.09 -6.89 -3.08
N VAL A 78 8.93 -7.64 -3.76
CA VAL A 78 9.43 -8.96 -3.30
C VAL A 78 10.94 -8.90 -3.17
N ALA A 79 11.47 -9.30 -2.01
CA ALA A 79 12.90 -9.49 -1.81
C ALA A 79 13.23 -10.96 -1.60
N LYS A 80 14.33 -11.38 -2.23
CA LYS A 80 14.90 -12.72 -2.08
C LYS A 80 15.52 -12.91 -0.69
N PRO A 81 15.71 -14.16 -0.24
CA PRO A 81 16.45 -14.46 0.96
C PRO A 81 17.84 -13.80 0.95
N GLY A 82 18.20 -13.11 2.03
CA GLY A 82 19.48 -12.41 2.17
C GLY A 82 19.55 -11.02 1.53
N GLU A 83 18.53 -10.60 0.76
CA GLU A 83 18.46 -9.24 0.20
C GLU A 83 17.69 -8.30 1.14
N GLU A 84 18.18 -7.07 1.26
CA GLU A 84 17.46 -5.99 1.96
C GLU A 84 16.55 -5.20 1.02
N ALA A 85 16.95 -5.07 -0.25
CA ALA A 85 16.18 -4.38 -1.27
C ALA A 85 15.26 -5.36 -2.03
N PRO A 86 14.05 -4.93 -2.44
CA PRO A 86 13.21 -5.74 -3.31
C PRO A 86 13.83 -5.95 -4.69
N THR A 87 13.83 -7.19 -5.15
CA THR A 87 14.29 -7.61 -6.48
C THR A 87 13.21 -7.43 -7.56
N THR A 88 11.93 -7.32 -7.14
CA THR A 88 10.79 -7.08 -8.04
C THR A 88 9.79 -6.16 -7.38
N LYS A 89 9.16 -5.26 -8.15
CA LYS A 89 8.10 -4.36 -7.69
C LYS A 89 7.00 -4.26 -8.74
N THR A 90 5.75 -4.32 -8.30
CA THR A 90 4.57 -4.12 -9.14
C THR A 90 3.67 -3.05 -8.52
N GLU A 91 3.17 -2.13 -9.32
CA GLU A 91 2.33 -1.01 -8.89
C GLU A 91 0.87 -1.24 -9.30
N PHE A 92 -0.06 -0.76 -8.46
CA PHE A 92 -1.49 -0.94 -8.61
C PHE A 92 -2.21 0.38 -8.33
N ASP A 93 -3.15 0.75 -9.20
CA ASP A 93 -4.04 1.89 -8.98
C ASP A 93 -5.29 1.44 -8.22
N THR A 94 -5.75 2.25 -7.27
CA THR A 94 -6.97 2.03 -6.48
C THR A 94 -7.72 3.35 -6.33
N SER A 95 -9.02 3.27 -6.07
CA SER A 95 -9.87 4.42 -5.80
C SER A 95 -10.80 4.16 -4.62
N VAL A 96 -10.98 5.17 -3.78
CA VAL A 96 -11.96 5.15 -2.69
C VAL A 96 -13.02 6.21 -2.95
N THR A 97 -14.28 5.77 -3.01
CA THR A 97 -15.43 6.66 -3.07
C THR A 97 -16.02 6.87 -1.68
N PHE A 98 -16.31 8.12 -1.36
CA PHE A 98 -16.94 8.56 -0.13
C PHE A 98 -18.44 8.74 -0.38
N ASP A 99 -19.28 8.01 0.35
CA ASP A 99 -20.73 8.21 0.31
C ASP A 99 -21.10 9.61 0.83
N ALA A 100 -22.30 10.06 0.47
CA ALA A 100 -22.79 11.38 0.87
C ALA A 100 -22.73 11.58 2.40
N GLY A 101 -22.04 12.64 2.83
CA GLY A 101 -21.85 12.97 4.25
C GLY A 101 -20.83 12.12 5.00
N LYS A 102 -20.16 11.16 4.36
CA LYS A 102 -19.09 10.36 4.98
C LYS A 102 -17.73 11.04 4.82
N LEU A 103 -17.02 11.18 5.95
CA LEU A 103 -15.64 11.68 5.99
C LEU A 103 -14.59 10.57 5.88
N ARG A 104 -14.99 9.31 6.08
CA ARG A 104 -14.13 8.14 5.99
C ARG A 104 -14.81 7.09 5.14
N SER A 105 -14.01 6.42 4.32
CA SER A 105 -14.42 5.27 3.53
C SER A 105 -13.22 4.33 3.41
N GLY A 106 -13.46 3.08 3.08
CA GLY A 106 -12.40 2.09 2.89
C GLY A 106 -12.60 1.34 1.60
N SER A 107 -11.50 0.87 1.01
CA SER A 107 -11.54 -0.15 -0.01
C SER A 107 -10.87 -1.41 0.50
N ARG A 108 -11.44 -2.54 0.10
CA ARG A 108 -10.78 -3.83 0.21
C ARG A 108 -10.30 -4.17 -1.19
N GLU A 109 -9.01 -4.06 -1.40
CA GLU A 109 -8.40 -4.54 -2.64
C GLU A 109 -8.26 -6.06 -2.52
N GLU A 110 -9.34 -6.77 -2.87
CA GLU A 110 -9.31 -8.22 -3.12
C GLU A 110 -8.54 -8.56 -4.42
N LEU A 111 -8.15 -7.54 -5.18
CA LEU A 111 -7.31 -7.62 -6.37
C LEU A 111 -5.87 -7.96 -5.98
N ALA A 112 -5.71 -9.22 -5.57
CA ALA A 112 -4.49 -9.82 -5.10
C ALA A 112 -3.37 -9.78 -6.16
N PRO A 113 -2.16 -9.32 -5.81
CA PRO A 113 -0.98 -9.74 -6.54
C PRO A 113 -0.78 -11.21 -6.24
N LYS A 114 -1.08 -12.07 -7.22
CA LYS A 114 -0.56 -13.44 -7.21
C LYS A 114 0.94 -13.33 -7.41
N ILE A 115 1.70 -13.61 -6.36
CA ILE A 115 3.16 -13.55 -6.41
C ILE A 115 3.67 -14.98 -6.61
N PRO A 116 4.09 -15.36 -7.83
CA PRO A 116 4.73 -16.64 -8.05
C PRO A 116 6.16 -16.59 -7.49
N LEU A 117 6.47 -17.50 -6.57
CA LEU A 117 7.83 -17.79 -6.13
C LEU A 117 8.35 -19.06 -6.81
N PRO A 118 9.68 -19.18 -7.02
CA PRO A 118 10.30 -20.39 -7.57
C PRO A 118 9.94 -21.67 -6.80
N LYS A 119 9.94 -22.81 -7.48
CA LYS A 119 9.62 -24.14 -6.90
C LYS A 119 10.49 -24.56 -5.72
N ASP A 120 11.73 -24.10 -5.68
CA ASP A 120 12.73 -24.36 -4.63
C ASP A 120 12.69 -23.30 -3.52
N ALA A 121 11.81 -22.30 -3.62
CA ALA A 121 11.67 -21.27 -2.61
C ALA A 121 11.08 -21.82 -1.31
N ASN A 122 11.82 -21.66 -0.22
CA ASN A 122 11.22 -21.73 1.10
C ASN A 122 10.53 -20.42 1.41
N GLY A 123 9.20 -20.37 1.24
CA GLY A 123 8.41 -19.14 1.35
C GLY A 123 8.78 -18.27 2.55
N LYS A 124 9.01 -18.88 3.73
CA LYS A 124 9.37 -18.18 4.99
C LYS A 124 10.61 -17.27 4.88
N ASP A 125 11.52 -17.55 3.96
CA ASP A 125 12.79 -16.84 3.81
C ASP A 125 12.65 -15.63 2.87
N TRP A 126 11.50 -15.51 2.18
CA TRP A 126 11.16 -14.41 1.29
C TRP A 126 10.41 -13.31 2.05
N LYS A 127 10.63 -12.07 1.62
CA LYS A 127 9.95 -10.89 2.18
C LYS A 127 9.10 -10.23 1.12
N ILE A 128 7.89 -9.84 1.52
CA ILE A 128 6.97 -9.05 0.71
C ILE A 128 6.74 -7.72 1.42
N PHE A 129 6.85 -6.64 0.65
CA PHE A 129 6.68 -5.27 1.11
C PHE A 129 5.47 -4.64 0.43
N LEU A 130 4.61 -4.03 1.24
CA LEU A 130 3.46 -3.23 0.81
C LEU A 130 3.71 -1.77 1.15
N GLY A 131 3.31 -0.86 0.26
CA GLY A 131 3.40 0.57 0.51
C GLY A 131 2.69 1.38 -0.57
N PHE A 132 2.38 2.64 -0.27
CA PHE A 132 1.96 3.59 -1.29
C PHE A 132 3.13 3.94 -2.20
N GLN A 133 2.84 4.09 -3.49
CA GLN A 133 3.78 4.64 -4.46
C GLN A 133 3.79 6.17 -4.32
N LEU A 134 4.59 6.65 -3.37
CA LEU A 134 4.70 8.07 -3.04
C LEU A 134 5.59 8.83 -4.01
N THR A 135 5.28 10.10 -4.22
CA THR A 135 6.25 11.06 -4.77
C THR A 135 7.32 11.40 -3.73
N PRO A 136 8.49 11.93 -4.13
CA PRO A 136 9.51 12.38 -3.18
C PRO A 136 8.97 13.37 -2.13
N GLU A 137 8.06 14.25 -2.54
CA GLU A 137 7.42 15.24 -1.67
C GLU A 137 6.53 14.60 -0.61
N GLN A 138 5.73 13.60 -1.01
CA GLN A 138 4.86 12.86 -0.10
C GLN A 138 5.68 12.03 0.89
N LEU A 139 6.75 11.37 0.42
CA LEU A 139 7.66 10.64 1.29
C LEU A 139 8.35 11.57 2.30
N ALA A 140 8.81 12.74 1.86
CA ALA A 140 9.39 13.74 2.75
C ALA A 140 8.38 14.25 3.78
N PHE A 141 7.12 14.46 3.38
CA PHE A 141 6.04 14.83 4.29
C PHE A 141 5.81 13.75 5.36
N ASN A 142 5.66 12.49 4.97
CA ASN A 142 5.48 11.37 5.90
C ASN A 142 6.64 11.29 6.92
N ARG A 143 7.89 11.35 6.44
CA ARG A 143 9.07 11.29 7.31
C ARG A 143 9.16 12.47 8.28
N ALA A 144 8.69 13.65 7.89
CA ALA A 144 8.64 14.82 8.77
C ALA A 144 7.59 14.65 9.89
N GLN A 145 6.49 13.96 9.62
CA GLN A 145 5.46 13.66 10.64
C GLN A 145 5.94 12.61 11.66
N MET A 146 6.78 11.65 11.25
CA MET A 146 7.26 10.59 12.15
C MET A 146 8.38 11.01 13.11
N LYS A 147 9.00 12.18 12.87
CA LYS A 147 10.05 12.73 13.74
C LYS A 147 9.50 13.58 14.89
N GLN A 148 8.19 13.78 14.93
CA GLN A 148 7.46 14.47 15.99
C GLN A 148 6.90 13.45 16.97
#